data_AF-A0A510E0K1-F1
#
_entry.id   AF-A0A510E0K1-F1
#
_cell.length_a   1.000
_cell.length_b   1.000
_cell.length_c   1.000
_cell.angle_alpha   90.00
_cell.angle_beta   90.00
_cell.angle_gamma   90.00
#
_symmetry.space_group_name_H-M   'P 1'
#
loop_
_entity.id
_entity.type
_entity.pdbx_description
1 polymer ?
#
loop_
_entity_poly.entity_id
_entity_poly.type
_entity_poly.pdbx_seq_one_letter_code
_entity_poly.pdbx_strand_id
1 'polypeptide(L)'
;MVFVSRNPLEGIVPDIVRRIDEGRKKGMKVVVVDPRRSAIAERYADRWIPVKPGSDSAFLLSLIYYMIKKGTYDEEFLMKCSNAPLMIYDDMTSAGVYAPSLLYEGEVNGRIARTAFLYLMKEGEKVYPRVGDICGVKEDDIRYVAEGLWDNHPASVVDDGWHTSFSTDSTYAWMSALIVNAVLGNLDRRGGLMFSKKANVSLVERKMEGRIDRVRYPLSYASFQEVYRSILTGSPYPVRALMVVGTNLDGRDPNSEMVRKALSQVEFMVVVDVMPSDVTEYADVVLAESTYLERDELPLPVGWTLESWVDVHQKALEPLYDTKPLWWIILELDHRLGLSNDTYDTLEESLCAPTLPSLGCVSPSRSYRRCTLTR
;
A
#
# COMPACT_ATOMS: atom_id res chain seq x y z
N MET A 1 5.14 5.84 -18.46
CA MET A 1 4.89 5.04 -17.25
C MET A 1 5.93 3.96 -17.15
N VAL A 2 6.57 3.80 -15.99
CA VAL A 2 7.58 2.77 -15.73
C VAL A 2 7.06 1.86 -14.64
N PHE A 3 6.90 0.57 -14.94
CA PHE A 3 6.61 -0.45 -13.94
C PHE A 3 7.89 -1.13 -13.51
N VAL A 4 8.13 -1.21 -12.21
CA VAL A 4 9.30 -1.90 -11.63
C VAL A 4 8.78 -3.05 -10.81
N SER A 5 9.08 -4.29 -11.22
CA SER A 5 8.64 -5.52 -10.55
C SER A 5 7.13 -5.62 -10.28
N ARG A 6 6.30 -4.95 -11.11
CA ARG A 6 4.84 -4.91 -10.97
C ARG A 6 4.13 -5.36 -12.25
N ASN A 7 3.12 -6.20 -12.09
CA ASN A 7 2.28 -6.67 -13.20
C ASN A 7 0.78 -6.47 -12.93
N PRO A 8 0.21 -5.28 -13.21
CA PRO A 8 -1.21 -5.01 -12.97
C PRO A 8 -2.15 -5.80 -13.90
N LEU A 9 -1.65 -6.44 -14.96
CA LEU A 9 -2.47 -7.26 -15.86
C LEU A 9 -2.85 -8.60 -15.23
N GLU A 10 -1.99 -9.16 -14.39
CA GLU A 10 -2.23 -10.43 -13.69
C GLU A 10 -2.73 -10.20 -12.25
N GLY A 11 -2.44 -9.03 -11.67
CA GLY A 11 -2.72 -8.70 -10.26
C GLY A 11 -4.17 -8.34 -9.90
N ILE A 12 -5.17 -8.75 -10.68
CA ILE A 12 -6.61 -8.51 -10.42
C ILE A 12 -6.92 -7.02 -10.12
N VAL A 13 -6.47 -6.10 -10.98
CA VAL A 13 -6.95 -4.69 -10.94
C VAL A 13 -7.50 -4.28 -12.32
N PRO A 14 -8.71 -4.75 -12.71
CA PRO A 14 -9.23 -4.56 -14.06
C PRO A 14 -9.31 -3.11 -14.51
N ASP A 15 -9.61 -2.19 -13.59
CA ASP A 15 -9.68 -0.77 -13.90
C ASP A 15 -8.32 -0.15 -14.28
N ILE A 16 -7.22 -0.59 -13.65
CA ILE A 16 -5.87 -0.15 -14.04
C ILE A 16 -5.56 -0.60 -15.46
N VAL A 17 -5.90 -1.83 -15.83
CA VAL A 17 -5.67 -2.35 -17.18
C VAL A 17 -6.42 -1.52 -18.23
N ARG A 18 -7.69 -1.19 -17.97
CA ARG A 18 -8.48 -0.31 -18.83
C ARG A 18 -7.83 1.06 -18.99
N ARG A 19 -7.37 1.67 -17.90
CA ARG A 19 -6.69 2.98 -17.94
C ARG A 19 -5.37 2.94 -18.69
N ILE A 20 -4.61 1.86 -18.57
CA ILE A 20 -3.37 1.65 -19.35
C ILE A 20 -3.71 1.62 -20.85
N ASP A 21 -4.74 0.86 -21.25
CA ASP A 21 -5.18 0.77 -22.64
C ASP A 21 -5.62 2.13 -23.21
N GLU A 22 -6.41 2.89 -22.43
CA GLU A 22 -6.82 4.25 -22.79
C GLU A 22 -5.63 5.21 -22.90
N GLY A 23 -4.66 5.12 -21.99
CA GLY A 23 -3.42 5.89 -22.03
C GLY A 23 -2.60 5.56 -23.28
N ARG A 24 -2.45 4.27 -23.60
CA ARG A 24 -1.74 3.78 -24.80
C ARG A 24 -2.36 4.34 -26.09
N LYS A 25 -3.69 4.33 -26.21
CA LYS A 25 -4.40 4.93 -27.36
C LYS A 25 -4.15 6.43 -27.52
N LYS A 26 -3.77 7.12 -26.43
CA LYS A 26 -3.38 8.53 -26.40
C LYS A 26 -1.87 8.76 -26.51
N GLY A 27 -1.08 7.72 -26.80
CA GLY A 27 0.36 7.81 -27.01
C GLY A 27 1.22 7.54 -25.77
N MET A 28 0.64 7.13 -24.64
CA MET A 28 1.42 6.81 -23.43
C MET A 28 2.46 5.71 -23.72
N LYS A 29 3.70 5.96 -23.34
CA LYS A 29 4.79 4.97 -23.39
C LYS A 29 4.88 4.18 -22.09
N VAL A 30 5.17 2.88 -22.22
CA VAL A 30 5.28 1.93 -21.11
C VAL A 30 6.65 1.29 -21.13
N VAL A 31 7.38 1.40 -20.02
CA VAL A 31 8.60 0.64 -19.77
C VAL A 31 8.32 -0.34 -18.65
N VAL A 32 8.79 -1.57 -18.79
CA VAL A 32 8.66 -2.61 -17.75
C VAL A 32 10.05 -3.09 -17.37
N VAL A 33 10.39 -2.93 -16.09
CA VAL A 33 11.62 -3.42 -15.46
C VAL A 33 11.22 -4.63 -14.63
N ASP A 34 11.50 -5.83 -15.12
CA ASP A 34 11.01 -7.08 -14.53
C ASP A 34 11.97 -8.23 -14.91
N PRO A 35 12.36 -9.12 -13.98
CA PRO A 35 13.18 -10.29 -14.30
C PRO A 35 12.55 -11.21 -15.34
N ARG A 36 11.21 -11.21 -15.44
CA ARG A 36 10.46 -12.00 -16.41
C ARG A 36 9.82 -11.08 -17.44
N ARG A 37 9.62 -11.59 -18.65
CA ARG A 37 8.75 -10.95 -19.63
C ARG A 37 7.28 -11.24 -19.25
N SER A 38 6.80 -10.52 -18.24
CA SER A 38 5.45 -10.65 -17.68
C SER A 38 4.35 -10.23 -18.67
N ALA A 39 3.07 -10.53 -18.40
CA ALA A 39 1.99 -10.18 -19.32
C ALA A 39 1.95 -8.69 -19.69
N ILE A 40 2.26 -7.78 -18.75
CA ILE A 40 2.37 -6.35 -19.06
C ILE A 40 3.56 -6.04 -19.97
N ALA A 41 4.70 -6.71 -19.75
CA ALA A 41 5.87 -6.58 -20.61
C ALA A 41 5.58 -7.06 -22.04
N GLU A 42 4.90 -8.20 -22.17
CA GLU A 42 4.57 -8.78 -23.48
C GLU A 42 3.54 -7.93 -24.23
N ARG A 43 2.48 -7.47 -23.55
CA ARG A 43 1.33 -6.83 -24.23
C ARG A 43 1.50 -5.33 -24.44
N TYR A 44 2.17 -4.62 -23.52
CA TYR A 44 2.11 -3.16 -23.48
C TYR A 44 3.46 -2.46 -23.49
N ALA A 45 4.56 -3.12 -23.13
CA ALA A 45 5.85 -2.44 -23.02
C ALA A 45 6.40 -2.00 -24.39
N ASP A 46 6.78 -0.74 -24.48
CA ASP A 46 7.64 -0.23 -25.55
C ASP A 46 9.10 -0.66 -25.33
N ARG A 47 9.50 -0.85 -24.07
CA ARG A 47 10.80 -1.44 -23.69
C ARG A 47 10.63 -2.33 -22.45
N TRP A 48 11.08 -3.57 -22.56
CA TRP A 48 11.26 -4.46 -21.42
C TRP A 48 12.74 -4.50 -21.05
N ILE A 49 13.04 -4.26 -19.77
CA ILE A 49 14.40 -4.26 -19.21
C ILE A 49 14.48 -5.44 -18.23
N PRO A 50 15.15 -6.55 -18.59
CA PRO A 50 15.35 -7.66 -17.68
C PRO A 50 16.33 -7.25 -16.58
N VAL A 51 15.94 -7.49 -15.32
CA VAL A 51 16.78 -7.28 -14.15
C VAL A 51 17.01 -8.58 -13.40
N LYS A 52 18.11 -8.68 -12.64
CA LYS A 52 18.29 -9.77 -11.68
C LYS A 52 17.27 -9.61 -10.54
N PRO A 53 16.61 -10.69 -10.08
CA PRO A 53 15.67 -10.60 -8.96
C PRO A 53 16.28 -9.94 -7.72
N GLY A 54 15.57 -8.98 -7.12
CA GLY A 54 16.01 -8.26 -5.91
C GLY A 54 17.06 -7.17 -6.14
N SER A 55 17.21 -6.69 -7.38
CA SER A 55 18.16 -5.62 -7.74
C SER A 55 17.50 -4.26 -8.06
N ASP A 56 16.20 -4.15 -7.80
CA ASP A 56 15.36 -2.98 -8.11
C ASP A 56 15.86 -1.70 -7.43
N SER A 57 16.29 -1.79 -6.16
CA SER A 57 16.87 -0.68 -5.40
C SER A 57 18.11 -0.10 -6.09
N ALA A 58 18.98 -0.96 -6.62
CA ALA A 58 20.19 -0.53 -7.32
C ALA A 58 19.88 0.09 -8.69
N PHE A 59 18.88 -0.44 -9.40
CA PHE A 59 18.37 0.14 -10.65
C PHE A 59 17.81 1.55 -10.41
N LEU A 60 16.92 1.72 -9.44
CA LEU A 60 16.28 3.00 -9.12
C LEU A 60 17.28 4.03 -8.57
N LEU A 61 18.24 3.61 -7.74
CA LEU A 61 19.28 4.52 -7.25
C LEU A 61 20.23 4.97 -8.38
N SER A 62 20.53 4.09 -9.34
CA SER A 62 21.31 4.43 -10.54
C SER A 62 20.55 5.41 -11.44
N LEU A 63 19.23 5.27 -11.54
CA LEU A 63 18.35 6.19 -12.25
C LEU A 63 18.38 7.60 -11.60
N ILE A 64 18.22 7.66 -10.28
CA ILE A 64 18.32 8.91 -9.51
C ILE A 64 19.69 9.57 -9.73
N TYR A 65 20.78 8.82 -9.58
CA TYR A 65 22.14 9.33 -9.78
C TYR A 65 22.33 9.95 -11.17
N TYR A 66 21.92 9.24 -12.22
CA TYR A 66 22.02 9.75 -13.59
C TYR A 66 21.26 11.07 -13.76
N MET A 67 20.04 11.13 -13.24
CA MET A 67 19.20 12.34 -13.32
C MET A 67 19.83 13.53 -12.57
N ILE A 68 20.39 13.31 -11.37
CA ILE A 68 21.10 14.34 -10.63
C ILE A 68 22.33 14.81 -11.42
N LYS A 69 23.14 13.88 -11.93
CA LYS A 69 24.38 14.20 -12.63
C LYS A 69 24.15 14.98 -13.93
N LYS A 70 23.04 14.71 -14.62
CA LYS A 70 22.64 15.38 -15.86
C LYS A 70 21.86 16.69 -15.62
N GLY A 71 21.51 17.00 -14.36
CA GLY A 71 20.75 18.20 -14.02
C GLY A 71 19.26 18.12 -14.40
N THR A 72 18.69 16.92 -14.48
CA THR A 72 17.29 16.68 -14.83
C THR A 72 16.47 16.37 -13.60
N TYR A 73 16.16 17.40 -12.83
CA TYR A 73 15.33 17.33 -11.63
C TYR A 73 14.58 18.65 -11.41
N ASP A 74 13.39 18.60 -10.81
CA ASP A 74 12.59 19.77 -10.45
C ASP A 74 13.15 20.39 -9.15
N GLU A 75 14.10 21.31 -9.31
CA GLU A 75 14.79 21.96 -8.17
C GLU A 75 13.82 22.75 -7.27
N GLU A 76 12.87 23.48 -7.86
CA GLU A 76 11.90 24.27 -7.10
C GLU A 76 11.02 23.35 -6.23
N PHE A 77 10.51 22.25 -6.81
CA PHE A 77 9.72 21.27 -6.09
C PHE A 77 10.52 20.64 -4.94
N LEU A 78 11.73 20.16 -5.21
CA LEU A 78 12.56 19.51 -4.20
C LEU A 78 12.94 20.46 -3.06
N MET A 79 13.24 21.73 -3.36
CA MET A 79 13.57 22.74 -2.36
C MET A 79 12.38 23.05 -1.43
N LYS A 80 11.15 23.01 -1.96
CA LYS A 80 9.94 23.44 -1.24
C LYS A 80 9.18 22.31 -0.57
N CYS A 81 9.16 21.13 -1.18
CA CYS A 81 8.23 20.04 -0.85
C CYS A 81 8.94 18.76 -0.36
N SER A 82 10.24 18.81 -0.11
CA SER A 82 11.00 17.65 0.38
C SER A 82 12.04 18.05 1.42
N ASN A 83 12.70 17.05 1.99
CA ASN A 83 13.87 17.24 2.85
C ASN A 83 15.20 17.24 2.07
N ALA A 84 15.18 17.31 0.74
CA ALA A 84 16.38 17.32 -0.09
C ALA A 84 17.43 18.39 0.31
N PRO A 85 17.05 19.65 0.67
CA PRO A 85 18.01 20.64 1.13
C PRO A 85 18.41 20.52 2.61
N LEU A 86 17.90 19.52 3.36
CA LEU A 86 18.25 19.35 4.77
C LEU A 86 19.75 19.05 4.91
N MET A 87 20.45 19.79 5.76
CA MET A 87 21.87 19.59 6.03
C MET A 87 22.08 18.42 7.00
N ILE A 88 22.96 17.49 6.62
CA ILE A 88 23.27 16.24 7.32
C ILE A 88 24.79 16.17 7.56
N TYR A 89 25.20 15.73 8.75
CA TYR A 89 26.62 15.49 9.08
C TYR A 89 27.09 14.11 8.58
N ASP A 90 28.40 13.85 8.61
CA ASP A 90 28.98 12.56 8.16
C ASP A 90 28.48 11.33 8.96
N ASP A 91 27.99 11.53 10.18
CA ASP A 91 27.40 10.50 11.04
C ASP A 91 25.90 10.27 10.79
N MET A 92 25.35 10.86 9.72
CA MET A 92 23.93 10.82 9.30
C MET A 92 22.97 11.53 10.27
N THR A 93 23.47 12.30 11.24
CA THR A 93 22.62 13.13 12.09
C THR A 93 22.23 14.43 11.39
N SER A 94 21.00 14.90 11.65
CA SER A 94 20.50 16.16 11.08
C SER A 94 21.15 17.38 11.74
N ALA A 95 21.58 18.34 10.93
CA ALA A 95 22.04 19.64 11.40
C ALA A 95 20.88 20.61 11.70
N GLY A 96 19.63 20.22 11.38
CA GLY A 96 18.43 21.01 11.68
C GLY A 96 18.23 22.26 10.83
N VAL A 97 19.06 22.46 9.79
CA VAL A 97 19.02 23.62 8.90
C VAL A 97 18.92 23.17 7.44
N TYR A 98 18.35 24.01 6.59
CA TYR A 98 18.19 23.76 5.16
C TYR A 98 19.12 24.67 4.35
N ALA A 99 19.79 24.10 3.35
CA ALA A 99 20.70 24.80 2.45
C ALA A 99 19.94 25.64 1.40
N PRO A 100 20.60 26.65 0.79
CA PRO A 100 20.00 27.46 -0.28
C PRO A 100 19.97 26.76 -1.65
N SER A 101 20.69 25.65 -1.83
CA SER A 101 20.71 24.86 -3.06
C SER A 101 20.78 23.37 -2.74
N LEU A 102 20.36 22.52 -3.68
CA LEU A 102 20.31 21.07 -3.48
C LEU A 102 21.68 20.40 -3.45
N LEU A 103 22.66 20.91 -4.20
CA LEU A 103 24.03 20.40 -4.22
C LEU A 103 24.92 21.37 -3.43
N TYR A 104 24.90 21.22 -2.10
CA TYR A 104 25.61 22.11 -1.19
C TYR A 104 26.42 21.35 -0.15
N GLU A 105 27.62 21.88 0.12
CA GLU A 105 28.53 21.46 1.19
C GLU A 105 29.00 22.72 1.92
N GLY A 106 29.00 22.68 3.25
CA GLY A 106 29.44 23.81 4.05
C GLY A 106 29.57 23.47 5.52
N GLU A 107 29.98 24.44 6.31
CA GLU A 107 30.12 24.28 7.76
C GLU A 107 28.83 24.71 8.49
N VAL A 108 28.35 23.86 9.40
CA VAL A 108 27.25 24.16 10.32
C VAL A 108 27.73 23.81 11.73
N ASN A 109 27.72 24.79 12.64
CA ASN A 109 28.16 24.62 14.04
C ASN A 109 29.56 23.99 14.18
N GLY A 110 30.53 24.41 13.36
CA GLY A 110 31.92 23.90 13.44
C GLY A 110 32.15 22.52 12.81
N ARG A 111 31.13 21.94 12.15
CA ARG A 111 31.21 20.63 11.50
C ARG A 111 30.82 20.75 10.03
N ILE A 112 31.50 20.03 9.16
CA ILE A 112 31.11 19.94 7.75
C ILE A 112 29.80 19.17 7.65
N ALA A 113 28.85 19.73 6.92
CA ALA A 113 27.58 19.13 6.60
C ALA A 113 27.28 19.28 5.10
N ARG A 114 26.46 18.37 4.59
CA ARG A 114 26.04 18.31 3.19
C ARG A 114 24.55 18.12 3.12
N THR A 115 23.93 18.56 2.03
CA THR A 115 22.50 18.30 1.83
C THR A 115 22.21 16.81 1.72
N ALA A 116 21.02 16.39 2.17
CA ALA A 116 20.52 15.02 1.99
C ALA A 116 20.55 14.62 0.50
N PHE A 117 20.26 15.56 -0.40
CA PHE A 117 20.34 15.35 -1.85
C PHE A 117 21.76 15.08 -2.35
N LEU A 118 22.77 15.78 -1.82
CA LEU A 118 24.17 15.52 -2.17
C LEU A 118 24.63 14.16 -1.65
N TYR A 119 24.19 13.73 -0.46
CA TYR A 119 24.45 12.37 0.02
C TYR A 119 23.80 11.30 -0.86
N LEU A 120 22.55 11.50 -1.26
CA LEU A 120 21.85 10.59 -2.17
C LEU A 120 22.62 10.43 -3.50
N MET A 121 23.12 11.52 -4.07
CA MET A 121 23.97 11.48 -5.26
C MET A 121 25.26 10.67 -5.00
N LYS A 122 25.92 10.86 -3.86
CA LYS A 122 27.15 10.12 -3.50
C LYS A 122 26.90 8.62 -3.30
N GLU A 123 25.75 8.22 -2.75
CA GLU A 123 25.40 6.80 -2.65
C GLU A 123 25.16 6.19 -4.04
N GLY A 124 24.48 6.91 -4.93
CA GLY A 124 24.28 6.47 -6.30
C GLY A 124 25.56 6.37 -7.12
N GLU A 125 26.55 7.24 -6.86
CA GLU A 125 27.87 7.20 -7.49
C GLU A 125 28.62 5.88 -7.21
N LYS A 126 28.42 5.29 -6.02
CA LYS A 126 29.01 3.99 -5.66
C LYS A 126 28.39 2.82 -6.42
N VAL A 127 27.13 2.96 -6.85
CA VAL A 127 26.32 1.89 -7.44
C VAL A 127 26.31 1.95 -8.96
N TYR A 128 26.17 3.14 -9.54
CA TYR A 128 26.00 3.34 -10.98
C TYR A 128 27.06 2.63 -11.85
N PRO A 129 28.38 2.71 -11.56
CA PRO A 129 29.40 2.02 -12.35
C PRO A 129 29.31 0.48 -12.33
N ARG A 130 28.61 -0.07 -11.31
CA ARG A 130 28.46 -1.51 -11.08
C ARG A 130 27.04 -2.00 -11.37
N VAL A 131 26.16 -1.14 -11.90
CA VAL A 131 24.74 -1.47 -12.11
C VAL A 131 24.55 -2.65 -13.07
N GLY A 132 25.44 -2.80 -14.06
CA GLY A 132 25.43 -3.97 -14.95
C GLY A 132 25.76 -5.27 -14.23
N ASP A 133 26.70 -5.26 -13.29
CA ASP A 133 27.04 -6.44 -12.50
C ASP A 133 25.94 -6.78 -11.49
N ILE A 134 25.37 -5.76 -10.84
CA ILE A 134 24.34 -5.92 -9.80
C ILE A 134 22.99 -6.31 -10.41
N CYS A 135 22.55 -5.57 -11.43
CA CYS A 135 21.20 -5.69 -11.97
C CYS A 135 21.13 -6.48 -13.28
N GLY A 136 22.26 -6.65 -14.00
CA GLY A 136 22.25 -7.25 -15.35
C GLY A 136 21.77 -6.31 -16.46
N VAL A 137 21.64 -5.00 -16.17
CA VAL A 137 21.17 -3.98 -17.13
C VAL A 137 22.33 -3.28 -17.83
N LYS A 138 22.05 -2.60 -18.94
CA LYS A 138 23.03 -1.74 -19.62
C LYS A 138 22.86 -0.30 -19.15
N GLU A 139 23.94 0.49 -19.25
CA GLU A 139 23.88 1.93 -19.00
C GLU A 139 22.84 2.64 -19.90
N ASP A 140 22.70 2.16 -21.15
CA ASP A 140 21.66 2.62 -22.08
C ASP A 140 20.24 2.42 -21.56
N ASP A 141 19.98 1.38 -20.77
CA ASP A 141 18.68 1.15 -20.16
C ASP A 141 18.37 2.24 -19.13
N ILE A 142 19.34 2.60 -18.28
CA ILE A 142 19.21 3.67 -17.29
C ILE A 142 18.98 5.01 -18.00
N ARG A 143 19.81 5.32 -18.99
CA ARG A 143 19.69 6.54 -19.79
C ARG A 143 18.32 6.65 -20.46
N TYR A 144 17.89 5.60 -21.15
CA TYR A 144 16.61 5.57 -21.85
C TYR A 144 15.43 5.85 -20.91
N VAL A 145 15.45 5.25 -19.71
CA VAL A 145 14.40 5.47 -18.71
C VAL A 145 14.48 6.88 -18.12
N ALA A 146 15.67 7.36 -17.74
CA ALA A 146 15.85 8.69 -17.16
C ALA A 146 15.40 9.81 -18.10
N GLU A 147 15.89 9.76 -19.34
CA GLU A 147 15.60 10.78 -20.35
C GLU A 147 14.14 10.68 -20.80
N GLY A 148 13.61 9.47 -20.98
CA GLY A 148 12.19 9.29 -21.30
C GLY A 148 11.26 9.81 -20.21
N LEU A 149 11.60 9.61 -18.93
CA LEU A 149 10.85 10.18 -17.81
C LEU A 149 10.97 11.71 -17.77
N TRP A 150 12.17 12.25 -17.92
CA TRP A 150 12.39 13.70 -17.90
C TRP A 150 11.74 14.39 -19.10
N ASP A 151 11.92 13.93 -20.32
CA ASP A 151 11.36 14.60 -21.50
C ASP A 151 9.82 14.66 -21.51
N ASN A 152 9.18 13.80 -20.70
CA ASN A 152 7.73 13.75 -20.54
C ASN A 152 7.25 14.30 -19.17
N HIS A 153 8.13 14.84 -18.33
CA HIS A 153 7.72 15.44 -17.06
C HIS A 153 6.79 16.65 -17.27
N PRO A 154 5.80 16.88 -16.38
CA PRO A 154 5.42 16.10 -15.21
C PRO A 154 4.49 14.92 -15.54
N ALA A 155 4.13 14.70 -16.80
CA ALA A 155 3.23 13.63 -17.26
C ALA A 155 3.96 12.29 -17.48
N SER A 156 4.87 11.96 -16.57
CA SER A 156 5.64 10.73 -16.52
C SER A 156 5.62 10.21 -15.09
N VAL A 157 5.74 8.89 -14.88
CA VAL A 157 5.61 8.29 -13.55
C VAL A 157 6.36 6.96 -13.47
N VAL A 158 7.05 6.75 -12.35
CA VAL A 158 7.45 5.42 -11.88
C VAL A 158 6.37 4.94 -10.93
N ASP A 159 5.88 3.73 -11.15
CA ASP A 159 4.83 3.15 -10.33
C ASP A 159 5.22 3.04 -8.84
N ASP A 160 4.25 3.17 -7.93
CA ASP A 160 4.48 3.23 -6.47
C ASP A 160 4.90 1.91 -5.83
N GLY A 161 4.81 0.81 -6.59
CA GLY A 161 5.32 -0.48 -6.18
C GLY A 161 4.33 -1.32 -5.36
N TRP A 162 3.03 -0.96 -5.34
CA TRP A 162 2.02 -1.80 -4.70
C TRP A 162 1.92 -3.17 -5.39
N HIS A 163 2.04 -4.26 -4.60
CA HIS A 163 2.18 -5.65 -5.08
C HIS A 163 3.40 -5.91 -5.97
N THR A 164 4.52 -5.22 -5.71
CA THR A 164 5.80 -5.61 -6.30
C THR A 164 6.39 -6.85 -5.65
N SER A 165 7.42 -7.42 -6.29
CA SER A 165 8.21 -8.51 -5.73
C SER A 165 8.70 -8.17 -4.32
N PHE A 166 8.29 -8.97 -3.33
CA PHE A 166 8.77 -8.84 -1.96
C PHE A 166 10.19 -9.39 -1.84
N SER A 167 11.09 -8.56 -1.34
CA SER A 167 12.49 -8.82 -1.04
C SER A 167 12.82 -8.21 0.32
N THR A 168 14.00 -8.52 0.86
CA THR A 168 14.45 -7.97 2.14
C THR A 168 14.66 -6.45 2.12
N ASP A 169 14.77 -5.86 0.93
CA ASP A 169 15.05 -4.44 0.71
C ASP A 169 13.91 -3.70 0.00
N SER A 170 12.71 -4.30 -0.16
CA SER A 170 11.60 -3.68 -0.92
C SER A 170 11.20 -2.29 -0.40
N THR A 171 11.35 -2.04 0.90
CA THR A 171 11.12 -0.70 1.46
C THR A 171 12.00 0.36 0.80
N TYR A 172 13.28 0.05 0.56
CA TYR A 172 14.21 0.97 -0.11
C TYR A 172 13.90 1.10 -1.60
N ALA A 173 13.44 0.03 -2.26
CA ALA A 173 12.97 0.12 -3.63
C ALA A 173 11.77 1.06 -3.75
N TRP A 174 10.76 0.95 -2.88
CA TRP A 174 9.59 1.82 -2.87
C TRP A 174 9.96 3.27 -2.54
N MET A 175 10.84 3.48 -1.56
CA MET A 175 11.37 4.82 -1.26
C MET A 175 12.08 5.40 -2.47
N SER A 176 12.90 4.62 -3.17
CA SER A 176 13.63 5.08 -4.36
C SER A 176 12.68 5.41 -5.51
N ALA A 177 11.61 4.62 -5.73
CA ALA A 177 10.59 4.91 -6.73
C ALA A 177 9.85 6.22 -6.41
N LEU A 178 9.49 6.44 -5.14
CA LEU A 178 8.90 7.71 -4.68
C LEU A 178 9.87 8.88 -4.85
N ILE A 179 11.16 8.68 -4.58
CA ILE A 179 12.19 9.70 -4.79
C ILE A 179 12.31 10.04 -6.28
N VAL A 180 12.31 9.06 -7.19
CA VAL A 180 12.34 9.35 -8.64
C VAL A 180 11.15 10.24 -9.04
N ASN A 181 9.95 9.95 -8.53
CA ASN A 181 8.77 10.78 -8.76
C ASN A 181 8.92 12.20 -8.16
N ALA A 182 9.49 12.32 -6.96
CA ALA A 182 9.81 13.62 -6.36
C ALA A 182 10.85 14.40 -7.20
N VAL A 183 11.89 13.73 -7.71
CA VAL A 183 12.92 14.30 -8.58
C VAL A 183 12.30 14.82 -9.89
N LEU A 184 11.29 14.13 -10.42
CA LEU A 184 10.53 14.58 -11.60
C LEU A 184 9.58 15.75 -11.31
N GLY A 185 9.32 16.06 -10.04
CA GLY A 185 8.29 17.03 -9.65
C GLY A 185 6.88 16.62 -10.10
N ASN A 186 6.59 15.31 -10.18
CA ASN A 186 5.33 14.79 -10.74
C ASN A 186 4.30 14.39 -9.67
N LEU A 187 4.65 14.52 -8.39
CA LEU A 187 3.77 14.15 -7.27
C LEU A 187 2.54 15.07 -7.22
N ASP A 188 1.35 14.47 -7.17
CA ASP A 188 0.03 15.12 -7.19
C ASP A 188 -0.18 16.07 -8.39
N ARG A 189 0.46 15.76 -9.53
CA ARG A 189 0.30 16.49 -10.80
C ARG A 189 -0.36 15.61 -11.86
N ARG A 190 -1.08 16.23 -12.80
CA ARG A 190 -1.75 15.52 -13.90
C ARG A 190 -0.74 14.70 -14.73
N GLY A 191 -0.96 13.38 -14.78
CA GLY A 191 -0.09 12.44 -15.49
C GLY A 191 1.09 11.92 -14.67
N GLY A 192 1.26 12.41 -13.44
CA GLY A 192 2.24 11.92 -12.47
C GLY A 192 1.62 10.99 -11.42
N LEU A 193 2.34 10.79 -10.31
CA LEU A 193 1.88 9.94 -9.20
C LEU A 193 0.89 10.69 -8.31
N MET A 194 -0.30 10.12 -8.10
CA MET A 194 -1.37 10.74 -7.33
C MET A 194 -1.51 10.11 -5.95
N PHE A 195 -1.75 10.92 -4.93
CA PHE A 195 -2.11 10.43 -3.61
C PHE A 195 -3.64 10.31 -3.49
N SER A 196 -4.12 9.12 -3.14
CA SER A 196 -5.55 8.88 -2.91
C SER A 196 -6.06 9.72 -1.75
N LYS A 197 -7.19 10.40 -1.93
CA LYS A 197 -7.91 11.06 -0.83
C LYS A 197 -8.91 10.07 -0.23
N LYS A 198 -8.82 9.86 1.08
CA LYS A 198 -9.75 9.00 1.82
C LYS A 198 -10.86 9.86 2.44
N ALA A 199 -12.10 9.40 2.36
CA ALA A 199 -13.21 10.02 3.08
C ALA A 199 -12.94 9.94 4.59
N ASN A 200 -13.17 11.03 5.32
CA ASN A 200 -13.01 11.06 6.76
C ASN A 200 -14.23 10.44 7.46
N VAL A 201 -14.35 9.13 7.32
CA VAL A 201 -15.42 8.31 7.90
C VAL A 201 -14.75 7.26 8.80
N SER A 202 -15.06 7.29 10.09
CA SER A 202 -14.55 6.33 11.07
C SER A 202 -15.73 5.76 11.86
N LEU A 203 -15.79 4.42 11.91
CA LEU A 203 -16.82 3.69 12.65
C LEU A 203 -16.58 3.66 14.16
N VAL A 204 -15.31 3.67 14.56
CA VAL A 204 -14.90 3.47 15.95
C VAL A 204 -13.60 4.21 16.20
N GLU A 205 -13.43 4.76 17.40
CA GLU A 205 -12.12 5.23 17.84
C GLU A 205 -11.18 4.03 18.01
N ARG A 206 -10.15 3.96 17.18
CA ARG A 206 -9.18 2.86 17.23
C ARG A 206 -8.15 3.12 18.33
N LYS A 207 -8.40 2.63 19.54
CA LYS A 207 -7.38 2.55 20.60
C LYS A 207 -6.84 1.13 20.72
N MET A 208 -5.89 0.77 19.85
CA MET A 208 -5.21 -0.52 19.90
C MET A 208 -3.90 -0.40 20.69
N GLU A 209 -3.92 -0.77 21.97
CA GLU A 209 -2.73 -0.89 22.79
C GLU A 209 -2.29 -2.37 22.92
N GLY A 210 -1.00 -2.60 23.14
CA GLY A 210 -0.48 -3.95 23.42
C GLY A 210 -0.48 -4.92 22.24
N ARG A 211 -0.56 -4.45 21.00
CA ARG A 211 -0.51 -5.29 19.79
C ARG A 211 0.77 -6.13 19.73
N ILE A 212 0.62 -7.47 19.66
CA ILE A 212 1.74 -8.41 19.68
C ILE A 212 2.76 -8.18 18.57
N ASP A 213 2.25 -7.84 17.39
CA ASP A 213 3.03 -7.67 16.18
C ASP A 213 3.91 -6.41 16.21
N ARG A 214 3.52 -5.41 17.03
CA ARG A 214 4.26 -4.17 17.23
C ARG A 214 5.40 -4.28 18.23
N VAL A 215 5.47 -5.35 19.03
CA VAL A 215 6.55 -5.56 20.00
C VAL A 215 7.89 -5.76 19.28
N ARG A 216 7.91 -6.63 18.27
CA ARG A 216 9.10 -6.87 17.43
C ARG A 216 9.16 -5.94 16.23
N TYR A 217 8.01 -5.59 15.65
CA TYR A 217 7.94 -4.79 14.43
C TYR A 217 7.10 -3.52 14.63
N PRO A 218 7.59 -2.55 15.43
CA PRO A 218 6.82 -1.37 15.85
C PRO A 218 6.39 -0.49 14.66
N LEU A 219 7.13 -0.53 13.55
CA LEU A 219 6.84 0.24 12.34
C LEU A 219 5.97 -0.52 11.32
N SER A 220 5.73 -1.82 11.49
CA SER A 220 4.96 -2.62 10.52
C SER A 220 3.47 -2.35 10.61
N TYR A 221 2.75 -2.29 9.49
CA TYR A 221 1.28 -2.11 9.51
C TYR A 221 0.57 -3.27 10.23
N ALA A 222 0.95 -4.50 9.87
CA ALA A 222 0.55 -5.75 10.50
C ALA A 222 1.64 -6.80 10.29
N SER A 223 1.97 -7.57 11.33
CA SER A 223 2.93 -8.69 11.27
C SER A 223 2.32 -9.98 11.86
N PHE A 224 1.50 -10.68 11.05
CA PHE A 224 0.79 -11.90 11.46
C PHE A 224 1.71 -13.02 11.95
N GLN A 225 2.95 -13.09 11.47
CA GLN A 225 3.92 -14.08 11.89
C GLN A 225 4.19 -14.06 13.41
N GLU A 226 4.04 -12.90 14.06
CA GLU A 226 4.20 -12.80 15.52
C GLU A 226 3.03 -13.43 16.28
N VAL A 227 1.83 -13.53 15.67
CA VAL A 227 0.69 -14.26 16.25
C VAL A 227 1.04 -15.74 16.33
N TYR A 228 1.47 -16.36 15.21
CA TYR A 228 1.85 -17.78 15.17
C TYR A 228 3.03 -18.08 16.09
N ARG A 229 4.05 -17.22 16.05
CA ARG A 229 5.21 -17.33 16.94
C ARG A 229 4.78 -17.33 18.40
N SER A 230 3.84 -16.47 18.79
CA SER A 230 3.43 -16.39 20.18
C SER A 230 2.52 -17.53 20.62
N ILE A 231 1.69 -18.07 19.73
CA ILE A 231 0.96 -19.32 20.00
C ILE A 231 1.97 -20.43 20.34
N LEU A 232 3.04 -20.56 19.55
CA LEU A 232 4.05 -21.61 19.72
C LEU A 232 5.02 -21.41 20.89
N THR A 233 5.29 -20.16 21.28
CA THR A 233 6.38 -19.83 22.22
C THR A 233 5.90 -19.19 23.52
N GLY A 234 4.66 -18.70 23.57
CA GLY A 234 4.15 -17.91 24.68
C GLY A 234 4.79 -16.52 24.84
N SER A 235 5.62 -16.08 23.88
CA SER A 235 6.40 -14.83 23.96
C SER A 235 6.04 -13.88 22.80
N PRO A 236 5.78 -12.58 23.07
CA PRO A 236 5.95 -11.87 24.35
C PRO A 236 4.87 -12.16 25.41
N TYR A 237 3.73 -12.74 25.02
CA TYR A 237 2.68 -13.24 25.92
C TYR A 237 1.82 -14.28 25.19
N PRO A 238 1.23 -15.27 25.88
CA PRO A 238 0.52 -16.35 25.22
C PRO A 238 -0.71 -15.88 24.43
N VAL A 239 -0.88 -16.41 23.22
CA VAL A 239 -2.10 -16.27 22.43
C VAL A 239 -2.84 -17.60 22.50
N ARG A 240 -4.00 -17.61 23.17
CA ARG A 240 -4.78 -18.83 23.43
C ARG A 240 -6.04 -18.93 22.58
N ALA A 241 -6.57 -17.79 22.15
CA ALA A 241 -7.74 -17.73 21.29
C ALA A 241 -7.43 -16.97 20.01
N LEU A 242 -7.96 -17.44 18.89
CA LEU A 242 -7.82 -16.80 17.59
C LEU A 242 -9.20 -16.71 16.90
N MET A 243 -9.54 -15.54 16.38
CA MET A 243 -10.69 -15.37 15.48
C MET A 243 -10.16 -15.07 14.08
N VAL A 244 -10.54 -15.88 13.11
CA VAL A 244 -10.14 -15.74 11.70
C VAL A 244 -11.38 -15.38 10.89
N VAL A 245 -11.30 -14.30 10.10
CA VAL A 245 -12.42 -13.78 9.32
C VAL A 245 -12.04 -13.71 7.85
N GLY A 246 -12.76 -14.45 7.00
CA GLY A 246 -12.67 -14.37 5.54
C GLY A 246 -11.26 -14.56 4.96
N THR A 247 -10.40 -15.33 5.63
CA THR A 247 -9.01 -15.53 5.19
C THR A 247 -8.54 -16.94 5.51
N ASN A 248 -7.84 -17.56 4.55
CA ASN A 248 -7.23 -18.87 4.73
C ASN A 248 -5.74 -18.71 5.05
N LEU A 249 -5.39 -18.92 6.32
CA LEU A 249 -4.02 -18.70 6.82
C LEU A 249 -3.04 -19.76 6.29
N ASP A 250 -3.49 -21.00 6.11
CA ASP A 250 -2.68 -22.19 5.79
C ASP A 250 -2.25 -22.35 4.30
N GLY A 251 -2.12 -21.24 3.61
CA GLY A 251 -1.69 -21.23 2.21
C GLY A 251 -1.37 -19.84 1.70
N ARG A 252 -1.83 -18.82 2.43
CA ARG A 252 -1.50 -17.42 2.19
C ARG A 252 -0.13 -17.02 2.76
N ASP A 253 0.24 -17.52 3.95
CA ASP A 253 1.48 -17.11 4.62
C ASP A 253 2.69 -18.00 4.24
N PRO A 254 3.89 -17.42 4.03
CA PRO A 254 5.03 -18.09 3.38
C PRO A 254 5.70 -19.21 4.21
N ASN A 255 5.47 -19.25 5.53
CA ASN A 255 5.95 -20.34 6.40
C ASN A 255 4.77 -21.22 6.83
N SER A 256 4.18 -21.92 5.87
CA SER A 256 2.96 -22.71 6.09
C SER A 256 3.15 -23.78 7.16
N GLU A 257 4.34 -24.37 7.29
CA GLU A 257 4.61 -25.35 8.36
C GLU A 257 4.47 -24.73 9.76
N MET A 258 5.07 -23.55 9.99
CA MET A 258 4.91 -22.84 11.26
C MET A 258 3.45 -22.44 11.51
N VAL A 259 2.75 -22.02 10.45
CA VAL A 259 1.33 -21.64 10.54
C VAL A 259 0.48 -22.84 10.96
N ARG A 260 0.56 -23.97 10.24
CA ARG A 260 -0.16 -25.22 10.59
C ARG A 260 0.11 -25.65 12.03
N LYS A 261 1.38 -25.63 12.43
CA LYS A 261 1.77 -25.99 13.79
C LYS A 261 1.11 -25.06 14.81
N ALA A 262 1.11 -23.75 14.58
CA ALA A 262 0.47 -22.79 15.47
C ALA A 262 -1.05 -23.00 15.51
N LEU A 263 -1.71 -23.13 14.36
CA LEU A 263 -3.16 -23.35 14.29
C LEU A 263 -3.60 -24.65 14.96
N SER A 264 -2.78 -25.71 14.91
CA SER A 264 -3.08 -26.96 15.62
C SER A 264 -2.88 -26.90 17.15
N GLN A 265 -2.25 -25.85 17.67
CA GLN A 265 -1.89 -25.70 19.09
C GLN A 265 -2.63 -24.57 19.80
N VAL A 266 -3.35 -23.71 19.08
CA VAL A 266 -4.18 -22.68 19.70
C VAL A 266 -5.29 -23.34 20.51
N GLU A 267 -5.58 -22.82 21.71
CA GLU A 267 -6.53 -23.48 22.64
C GLU A 267 -7.98 -23.33 22.19
N PHE A 268 -8.30 -22.26 21.46
CA PHE A 268 -9.64 -21.99 20.95
C PHE A 268 -9.59 -21.19 19.64
N MET A 269 -10.24 -21.66 18.59
CA MET A 269 -10.33 -20.94 17.32
C MET A 269 -11.75 -20.82 16.80
N VAL A 270 -12.11 -19.58 16.44
CA VAL A 270 -13.36 -19.25 15.75
C VAL A 270 -13.04 -18.85 14.32
N VAL A 271 -13.72 -19.46 13.35
CA VAL A 271 -13.63 -19.08 11.93
C VAL A 271 -14.96 -18.49 11.49
N VAL A 272 -14.92 -17.30 10.90
CA VAL A 272 -16.08 -16.62 10.29
C VAL A 272 -15.84 -16.58 8.78
N ASP A 273 -16.71 -17.24 8.02
CA ASP A 273 -16.59 -17.32 6.56
C ASP A 273 -17.96 -17.55 5.91
N VAL A 274 -18.08 -17.18 4.64
CA VAL A 274 -19.27 -17.44 3.81
C VAL A 274 -19.29 -18.88 3.30
N MET A 275 -18.13 -19.54 3.26
CA MET A 275 -17.97 -20.93 2.87
C MET A 275 -16.85 -21.60 3.67
N PRO A 276 -16.89 -22.93 3.88
CA PRO A 276 -15.76 -23.64 4.47
C PRO A 276 -14.47 -23.43 3.66
N SER A 277 -13.35 -23.20 4.34
CA SER A 277 -12.00 -23.06 3.78
C SER A 277 -11.01 -23.93 4.57
N ASP A 278 -9.75 -24.09 4.10
CA ASP A 278 -8.80 -25.01 4.78
C ASP A 278 -8.56 -24.63 6.25
N VAL A 279 -8.64 -23.34 6.59
CA VAL A 279 -8.52 -22.88 7.99
C VAL A 279 -9.67 -23.36 8.88
N THR A 280 -10.83 -23.69 8.30
CA THR A 280 -12.00 -24.21 9.03
C THR A 280 -11.71 -25.57 9.68
N GLU A 281 -10.77 -26.36 9.15
CA GLU A 281 -10.42 -27.68 9.73
C GLU A 281 -9.80 -27.58 11.12
N TYR A 282 -9.20 -26.44 11.45
CA TYR A 282 -8.59 -26.19 12.75
C TYR A 282 -9.57 -25.56 13.75
N ALA A 283 -10.78 -25.18 13.32
CA ALA A 283 -11.71 -24.38 14.11
C ALA A 283 -12.47 -25.21 15.14
N ASP A 284 -12.64 -24.67 16.35
CA ASP A 284 -13.58 -25.19 17.34
C ASP A 284 -15.02 -24.73 17.03
N VAL A 285 -15.15 -23.52 16.46
CA VAL A 285 -16.44 -22.93 16.10
C VAL A 285 -16.35 -22.30 14.72
N VAL A 286 -17.35 -22.59 13.89
CA VAL A 286 -17.52 -21.95 12.58
C VAL A 286 -18.80 -21.12 12.61
N LEU A 287 -18.68 -19.83 12.34
CA LEU A 287 -19.82 -18.92 12.20
C LEU A 287 -20.03 -18.61 10.73
N ALA A 288 -21.23 -18.90 10.23
CA ALA A 288 -21.56 -18.70 8.82
C ALA A 288 -21.91 -17.23 8.55
N GLU A 289 -21.06 -16.57 7.77
CA GLU A 289 -21.29 -15.20 7.32
C GLU A 289 -22.25 -15.18 6.12
N SER A 290 -23.18 -14.23 6.07
CA SER A 290 -24.01 -14.02 4.88
C SER A 290 -23.15 -13.43 3.74
N THR A 291 -23.48 -13.71 2.49
CA THR A 291 -22.70 -13.15 1.37
C THR A 291 -22.91 -11.64 1.24
N TYR A 292 -22.04 -10.95 0.49
CA TYR A 292 -22.17 -9.51 0.23
C TYR A 292 -23.49 -9.12 -0.47
N LEU A 293 -24.17 -10.08 -1.12
CA LEU A 293 -25.49 -9.87 -1.75
C LEU A 293 -26.66 -9.98 -0.77
N GLU A 294 -26.42 -10.49 0.44
CA GLU A 294 -27.43 -10.82 1.44
C GLU A 294 -27.46 -9.85 2.62
N ARG A 295 -26.57 -8.85 2.63
CA ARG A 295 -26.40 -7.93 3.74
C ARG A 295 -26.28 -6.49 3.30
N ASP A 296 -26.82 -5.61 4.13
CA ASP A 296 -26.44 -4.21 4.11
C ASP A 296 -25.07 -4.08 4.78
N GLU A 297 -24.19 -3.26 4.22
CA GLU A 297 -22.89 -2.95 4.81
C GLU A 297 -22.83 -1.50 5.28
N LEU A 298 -22.11 -1.31 6.38
CA LEU A 298 -21.84 0.02 6.90
C LEU A 298 -21.07 0.83 5.83
N PRO A 299 -21.38 2.13 5.65
CA PRO A 299 -20.68 2.97 4.69
C PRO A 299 -19.20 3.07 5.05
N LEU A 300 -18.32 2.59 4.15
CA LEU A 300 -16.88 2.54 4.39
C LEU A 300 -16.11 3.42 3.40
N PRO A 301 -15.07 4.13 3.88
CA PRO A 301 -14.24 4.95 3.00
C PRO A 301 -13.35 4.08 2.11
N VAL A 302 -13.37 4.36 0.81
CA VAL A 302 -12.53 3.67 -0.18
C VAL A 302 -11.17 4.36 -0.27
N GLY A 303 -10.10 3.59 -0.13
CA GLY A 303 -8.73 4.11 -0.03
C GLY A 303 -7.91 4.11 -1.32
N TRP A 304 -8.45 3.58 -2.41
CA TRP A 304 -7.72 3.33 -3.67
C TRP A 304 -8.34 4.05 -4.88
N THR A 305 -9.24 5.01 -4.64
CA THR A 305 -9.86 5.85 -5.66
C THR A 305 -9.12 7.18 -5.81
N LEU A 306 -9.24 7.80 -6.98
CA LEU A 306 -8.64 9.13 -7.24
C LEU A 306 -9.33 10.23 -6.43
N GLU A 307 -10.63 10.09 -6.26
CA GLU A 307 -11.44 11.00 -5.46
C GLU A 307 -11.79 10.31 -4.13
N SER A 308 -12.37 11.08 -3.21
CA SER A 308 -12.86 10.55 -1.95
C SER A 308 -14.19 9.82 -2.19
N TRP A 309 -14.22 8.51 -1.99
CA TRP A 309 -15.42 7.68 -2.16
C TRP A 309 -15.82 7.03 -0.84
N VAL A 310 -17.12 6.86 -0.67
CA VAL A 310 -17.74 6.02 0.35
C VAL A 310 -18.51 4.94 -0.38
N ASP A 311 -18.21 3.69 -0.07
CA ASP A 311 -18.92 2.55 -0.65
C ASP A 311 -20.08 2.15 0.26
N VAL A 312 -21.21 1.80 -0.37
CA VAL A 312 -22.43 1.38 0.32
C VAL A 312 -22.98 0.16 -0.40
N HIS A 313 -22.97 -0.98 0.28
CA HIS A 313 -23.62 -2.19 -0.21
C HIS A 313 -24.99 -2.31 0.42
N GLN A 314 -25.99 -2.56 -0.43
CA GLN A 314 -27.35 -2.87 -0.01
C GLN A 314 -27.64 -4.32 -0.35
N LYS A 315 -28.33 -5.01 0.54
CA LYS A 315 -28.71 -6.40 0.26
C LYS A 315 -29.60 -6.49 -0.98
N ALA A 316 -29.29 -7.42 -1.86
CA ALA A 316 -30.09 -7.77 -3.03
C ALA A 316 -31.10 -8.89 -2.74
N LEU A 317 -30.81 -9.73 -1.74
CA LEU A 317 -31.68 -10.80 -1.26
C LEU A 317 -31.62 -10.89 0.27
N GLU A 318 -32.57 -11.63 0.85
CA GLU A 318 -32.52 -11.95 2.28
C GLU A 318 -31.45 -13.04 2.53
N PRO A 319 -30.78 -13.02 3.70
CA PRO A 319 -29.82 -14.05 4.09
C PRO A 319 -30.39 -15.45 3.94
N LEU A 320 -29.62 -16.33 3.29
CA LEU A 320 -29.97 -17.74 3.20
C LEU A 320 -29.60 -18.46 4.49
N TYR A 321 -30.40 -19.46 4.86
CA TYR A 321 -30.23 -20.26 6.07
C TYR A 321 -30.22 -19.39 7.34
N ASP A 322 -29.37 -19.73 8.31
CA ASP A 322 -29.19 -18.96 9.54
C ASP A 322 -27.93 -18.07 9.49
N THR A 323 -27.45 -17.74 8.29
CA THR A 323 -26.28 -16.86 8.13
C THR A 323 -26.54 -15.47 8.72
N LYS A 324 -25.47 -14.80 9.14
CA LYS A 324 -25.51 -13.45 9.70
C LYS A 324 -24.40 -12.60 9.10
N PRO A 325 -24.63 -11.29 8.89
CA PRO A 325 -23.55 -10.42 8.43
C PRO A 325 -22.47 -10.25 9.49
N LEU A 326 -21.21 -10.03 9.08
CA LEU A 326 -20.08 -9.91 10.02
C LEU A 326 -20.30 -8.83 11.07
N TRP A 327 -20.83 -7.66 10.70
CA TRP A 327 -21.12 -6.61 11.67
C TRP A 327 -22.07 -7.09 12.77
N TRP A 328 -23.06 -7.94 12.44
CA TRP A 328 -24.00 -8.46 13.43
C TRP A 328 -23.32 -9.46 14.36
N ILE A 329 -22.50 -10.34 13.80
CA ILE A 329 -21.73 -11.32 14.56
C ILE A 329 -20.84 -10.60 15.59
N ILE A 330 -20.10 -9.59 15.16
CA ILE A 330 -19.20 -8.82 16.04
C ILE A 330 -20.00 -8.07 17.13
N LEU A 331 -21.06 -7.35 16.78
CA LEU A 331 -21.86 -6.60 17.76
C LEU A 331 -22.55 -7.50 18.78
N GLU A 332 -23.06 -8.65 18.36
CA GLU A 332 -23.69 -9.60 19.27
C GLU A 332 -22.67 -10.26 20.20
N LEU A 333 -21.44 -10.49 19.73
CA LEU A 333 -20.34 -10.94 20.59
C LEU A 333 -19.95 -9.84 21.59
N ASP A 334 -19.82 -8.59 21.16
CA ASP A 334 -19.52 -7.46 22.04
C ASP A 334 -20.56 -7.32 23.15
N HIS A 335 -21.85 -7.42 22.83
CA HIS A 335 -22.93 -7.39 23.80
C HIS A 335 -22.85 -8.55 24.79
N ARG A 336 -22.65 -9.78 24.31
CA ARG A 336 -22.55 -10.97 25.18
C ARG A 336 -21.31 -10.96 26.07
N LEU A 337 -20.23 -10.31 25.62
CA LEU A 337 -19.01 -10.11 26.40
C LEU A 337 -19.09 -8.89 27.33
N GLY A 338 -20.16 -8.07 27.23
CA GLY A 338 -20.32 -6.85 28.02
C GLY A 338 -19.34 -5.75 27.63
N LEU A 339 -18.85 -5.74 26.39
CA LEU A 339 -17.88 -4.76 25.87
C LEU A 339 -18.55 -3.51 25.31
N SER A 340 -19.67 -3.67 24.61
CA SER A 340 -20.47 -2.58 24.05
C SER A 340 -21.94 -3.00 23.93
N ASN A 341 -22.84 -2.01 23.82
CA ASN A 341 -24.25 -2.19 23.47
C ASN A 341 -24.57 -1.55 22.10
N ASP A 342 -23.55 -1.34 21.27
CA ASP A 342 -23.74 -0.78 19.93
C ASP A 342 -24.59 -1.70 19.07
N THR A 343 -25.42 -1.08 18.24
CA THR A 343 -26.27 -1.71 17.24
C THR A 343 -25.89 -1.22 15.84
N TYR A 344 -26.41 -1.89 14.81
CA TYR A 344 -26.24 -1.40 13.44
C TYR A 344 -26.73 0.04 13.28
N ASP A 345 -27.94 0.32 13.76
CA ASP A 345 -28.58 1.63 13.63
C ASP A 345 -27.76 2.72 14.34
N THR A 346 -27.27 2.46 15.56
CA THR A 346 -26.45 3.42 16.29
C THR A 346 -25.11 3.70 15.59
N LEU A 347 -24.50 2.68 14.96
CA LEU A 347 -23.28 2.87 14.18
C LEU A 347 -23.57 3.61 12.87
N GLU A 348 -24.62 3.26 12.14
CA GLU A 348 -25.02 3.92 10.91
C GLU A 348 -25.38 5.40 11.14
N GLU A 349 -26.14 5.70 12.19
CA GLU A 349 -26.45 7.07 12.61
C GLU A 349 -25.17 7.86 12.94
N SER A 350 -24.21 7.25 13.63
CA SER A 350 -22.93 7.91 13.96
C SER A 350 -22.14 8.30 12.71
N LEU A 351 -22.21 7.52 11.63
CA LEU A 351 -21.55 7.77 10.35
C LEU A 351 -22.25 8.84 9.53
N CYS A 352 -23.58 8.87 9.61
CA CYS A 352 -24.43 9.80 8.86
C CYS A 352 -24.65 11.13 9.60
N ALA A 353 -24.20 11.24 10.86
CA ALA A 353 -24.29 12.45 11.65
C ALA A 353 -23.55 13.63 10.96
N PRO A 354 -24.12 14.85 10.97
CA PRO A 354 -23.54 16.01 10.32
C PRO A 354 -22.37 16.60 11.14
N THR A 355 -21.25 15.87 11.23
CA THR A 355 -19.95 16.37 11.68
C THR A 355 -18.96 16.54 10.53
N LEU A 356 -19.39 16.29 9.29
CA LEU A 356 -18.66 16.62 8.07
C LEU A 356 -18.85 18.11 7.71
N PRO A 357 -17.79 18.90 7.47
CA PRO A 357 -17.93 20.26 6.96
C PRO A 357 -18.56 20.19 5.56
N SER A 358 -19.84 20.54 5.48
CA SER A 358 -20.64 20.88 4.28
C SER A 358 -20.03 20.49 2.92
N LEU A 359 -19.82 19.21 2.67
CA LEU A 359 -19.88 18.65 1.33
C LEU A 359 -21.36 18.48 1.01
N GLY A 360 -22.04 19.59 0.70
CA GLY A 360 -23.40 19.64 0.16
C GLY A 360 -24.28 18.45 0.55
N CYS A 361 -24.51 18.25 1.85
CA CYS A 361 -25.38 17.17 2.31
C CYS A 361 -26.76 17.41 1.70
N VAL A 362 -27.13 16.54 0.77
CA VAL A 362 -28.54 16.23 0.55
C VAL A 362 -29.03 15.78 1.92
N SER A 363 -29.85 16.60 2.57
CA SER A 363 -30.53 16.23 3.80
C SER A 363 -31.14 14.84 3.62
N PRO A 364 -31.06 13.92 4.58
CA PRO A 364 -31.92 12.74 4.61
C PRO A 364 -33.33 13.20 5.00
N SER A 365 -33.95 14.04 4.18
CA SER A 365 -35.37 14.31 4.30
C SER A 365 -36.08 13.12 3.66
N ARG A 366 -36.59 12.24 4.53
CA ARG A 366 -37.72 11.33 4.31
C ARG A 366 -37.67 10.53 3.00
N SER A 367 -37.42 9.23 3.15
CA SER A 367 -37.47 8.18 2.13
C SER A 367 -36.23 8.06 1.25
N TYR A 368 -35.25 7.26 1.70
CA TYR A 368 -34.73 6.25 0.78
C TYR A 368 -35.93 5.38 0.41
N ARG A 369 -36.62 5.73 -0.69
CA ARG A 369 -37.52 4.78 -1.32
C ARG A 369 -36.65 3.58 -1.62
N ARG A 370 -36.94 2.44 -0.98
CA ARG A 370 -36.61 1.13 -1.53
C ARG A 370 -36.81 1.25 -3.03
N CYS A 371 -35.73 1.19 -3.80
CA CYS A 371 -35.85 0.94 -5.23
C CYS A 371 -36.34 -0.50 -5.34
N THR A 372 -37.64 -0.68 -5.14
CA THR A 372 -38.37 -1.84 -5.64
C THR A 372 -38.18 -1.81 -7.15
N LEU A 373 -37.29 -2.67 -7.63
CA LEU A 373 -37.32 -3.16 -9.01
C LEU A 373 -38.71 -3.77 -9.23
N THR A 374 -39.63 -2.96 -9.72
CA THR A 374 -40.83 -3.46 -10.38
C THR A 374 -40.40 -4.07 -11.72
N ARG A 375 -40.80 -5.34 -11.91
CA ARG A 375 -40.52 -6.22 -13.05
C ARG A 375 -40.73 -5.57 -14.41
#